data_AF-A0A3D1H1G9-F1
#
_entry.id   AF-A0A3D1H1G9-F1
#
_cell.length_a   1.000
_cell.length_b   1.000
_cell.length_c   1.000
_cell.angle_alpha   90.00
_cell.angle_beta   90.00
_cell.angle_gamma   90.00
#
_symmetry.space_group_name_H-M   'P 1'
#
loop_
_entity.id
_entity.type
_entity.pdbx_description
1 polymer ?
#
loop_
_entity_poly.entity_id
_entity_poly.type
_entity_poly.pdbx_seq_one_letter_code
_entity_poly.pdbx_strand_id
1 'polypeptide(L)'
;MKKIEDITVKMNSFGAYSPNDKQRKIFYPDIKVKYVGSKKKHSICIEQLIGRFKAEDLKSVAIIGDYYFILLFKIEWDIISSDGVLVKSMGPCGQIVGSDENSFTVRHHGVLTGYNIKGEILGERMLTPEEIAMCDEEFGKEIDE
;
A
#
# COMPACT_ATOMS: atom_id res chain seq x y z
N MET A 1 -17.20 -1.45 -8.72
CA MET A 1 -16.00 -2.18 -8.27
C MET A 1 -15.86 -3.50 -8.99
N LYS A 2 -14.70 -3.72 -9.61
CA LYS A 2 -14.36 -4.95 -10.33
C LYS A 2 -13.37 -5.76 -9.50
N LYS A 3 -13.53 -7.09 -9.47
CA LYS A 3 -12.60 -7.97 -8.74
C LYS A 3 -11.20 -7.84 -9.31
N ILE A 4 -10.23 -7.60 -8.45
CA ILE A 4 -8.81 -7.49 -8.76
C ILE A 4 -8.24 -8.90 -8.84
N GLU A 5 -7.49 -9.16 -9.90
CA GLU A 5 -6.73 -10.40 -10.09
C GLU A 5 -5.25 -10.18 -9.81
N ASP A 6 -4.71 -9.03 -10.24
CA ASP A 6 -3.29 -8.70 -10.12
C ASP A 6 -3.08 -7.20 -10.16
N ILE A 7 -2.02 -6.72 -9.52
CA ILE A 7 -1.63 -5.31 -9.50
C ILE A 7 -0.14 -5.16 -9.77
N THR A 8 0.20 -4.21 -10.62
CA THR A 8 1.58 -3.77 -10.80
C THR A 8 1.65 -2.28 -10.59
N VAL A 9 2.60 -1.84 -9.78
CA VAL A 9 2.82 -0.42 -9.49
C VAL A 9 4.24 -0.08 -9.83
N LYS A 10 4.42 1.05 -10.50
CA LYS A 10 5.72 1.63 -10.78
C LYS A 10 5.70 3.11 -10.45
N MET A 11 6.71 3.58 -9.72
CA MET A 11 6.91 5.01 -9.54
C MET A 11 7.50 5.61 -10.82
N ASN A 12 6.71 6.44 -11.49
CA ASN A 12 7.13 7.23 -12.64
C ASN A 12 7.35 8.69 -12.20
N SER A 13 7.86 9.50 -13.13
CA SER A 13 8.15 10.91 -12.84
C SER A 13 8.03 11.76 -14.08
N PHE A 14 7.71 13.04 -13.88
CA PHE A 14 7.79 14.07 -14.90
C PHE A 14 8.53 15.29 -14.36
N GLY A 15 9.11 16.08 -15.27
CA GLY A 15 9.73 17.36 -14.91
C GLY A 15 8.67 18.46 -14.84
N ALA A 16 8.69 19.24 -13.78
CA ALA A 16 7.89 20.45 -13.65
C ALA A 16 8.82 21.67 -13.59
N TYR A 17 8.49 22.68 -14.39
CA TYR A 17 9.17 23.97 -14.36
C TYR A 17 8.36 24.92 -13.48
N SER A 18 9.02 25.50 -12.49
CA SER A 18 8.49 26.65 -11.76
C SER A 18 9.28 27.89 -12.22
N PRO A 19 8.63 29.03 -12.51
CA PRO A 19 9.29 30.22 -13.07
C PRO A 19 10.49 30.74 -12.28
N ASN A 20 10.58 30.39 -10.98
CA ASN A 20 11.63 30.87 -10.06
C ASN A 20 12.51 29.74 -9.50
N ASP A 21 12.43 28.52 -10.02
CA ASP A 21 13.05 27.36 -9.39
C ASP A 21 13.79 26.46 -10.38
N LYS A 22 14.80 25.73 -9.89
CA LYS A 22 15.43 24.65 -10.67
C LYS A 22 14.37 23.60 -11.01
N GLN A 23 14.44 23.01 -12.20
CA GLN A 23 13.54 21.95 -12.66
C GLN A 23 13.33 20.90 -11.55
N ARG A 24 12.08 20.72 -11.10
CA ARG A 24 11.75 19.76 -10.05
C ARG A 24 11.19 18.49 -10.68
N LYS A 25 11.65 17.33 -10.21
CA LYS A 25 11.13 16.03 -10.62
C LYS A 25 9.96 15.66 -9.71
N ILE A 26 8.76 15.60 -10.27
CA ILE A 26 7.55 15.19 -9.57
C ILE A 26 7.32 13.71 -9.85
N PHE A 27 7.13 12.93 -8.81
CA PHE A 27 6.92 11.49 -8.89
C PHE A 27 5.45 11.14 -8.70
N TYR A 28 5.00 10.02 -9.28
CA TYR A 28 3.64 9.52 -9.13
C TYR A 28 3.60 7.99 -9.32
N PRO A 29 2.67 7.29 -8.68
CA PRO A 29 2.46 5.87 -8.92
C PRO A 29 1.68 5.65 -10.23
N ASP A 30 2.28 4.95 -11.19
CA ASP A 30 1.57 4.35 -12.33
C ASP A 30 1.08 2.96 -11.92
N ILE A 31 -0.22 2.86 -11.68
CA ILE A 31 -0.88 1.66 -11.17
C ILE A 31 -1.55 0.95 -12.33
N LYS A 32 -1.25 -0.33 -12.50
CA LYS A 32 -1.86 -1.20 -13.52
C LYS A 32 -2.59 -2.34 -12.84
N VAL A 33 -3.90 -2.35 -12.96
CA VAL A 33 -4.78 -3.33 -12.34
C VAL A 33 -5.29 -4.31 -13.40
N LYS A 34 -5.08 -5.61 -13.17
CA LYS A 34 -5.75 -6.67 -13.92
C LYS A 34 -7.02 -7.04 -13.15
N TYR A 35 -8.16 -6.99 -13.81
CA TYR A 35 -9.42 -7.46 -13.22
C TYR A 35 -9.73 -8.88 -13.68
N VAL A 36 -10.42 -9.63 -12.83
CA VAL A 36 -10.92 -10.97 -13.18
C VAL A 36 -11.75 -10.90 -14.46
N GLY A 37 -11.43 -11.77 -15.42
CA GLY A 37 -12.07 -11.80 -16.74
C GLY A 37 -11.57 -10.75 -17.73
N SER A 38 -10.67 -9.84 -17.33
CA SER A 38 -10.04 -8.89 -18.25
C SER A 38 -8.80 -9.49 -18.90
N LYS A 39 -8.70 -9.36 -20.24
CA LYS A 39 -7.50 -9.76 -20.99
C LYS A 39 -6.34 -8.76 -20.84
N LYS A 40 -6.62 -7.52 -20.44
CA LYS A 40 -5.64 -6.43 -20.36
C LYS A 40 -5.64 -5.81 -18.96
N LYS A 41 -4.49 -5.27 -18.56
CA LYS A 41 -4.36 -4.39 -17.40
C LYS A 41 -4.89 -3.00 -17.72
N HIS A 42 -5.58 -2.39 -16.78
CA HIS A 42 -6.10 -1.03 -16.84
C HIS A 42 -5.18 -0.12 -16.04
N SER A 43 -4.81 1.01 -16.61
CA SER A 43 -3.99 2.00 -15.89
C SER A 43 -4.91 2.90 -15.06
N ILE A 44 -4.52 3.13 -13.82
CA ILE A 44 -5.19 4.00 -12.86
C ILE A 44 -4.20 5.07 -12.46
N CYS A 45 -4.64 6.33 -12.57
CA CYS A 45 -3.94 7.47 -12.00
C CYS A 45 -4.67 7.92 -10.74
N ILE A 46 -3.94 8.14 -9.65
CA ILE A 46 -4.49 8.65 -8.40
C ILE A 46 -3.88 10.02 -8.18
N GLU A 47 -4.63 11.06 -8.55
CA GLU A 47 -4.14 12.44 -8.56
C GLU A 47 -3.65 12.89 -7.16
N GLN A 48 -4.31 12.41 -6.11
CA GLN A 48 -3.96 12.69 -4.73
C GLN A 48 -2.57 12.17 -4.34
N LEU A 49 -1.97 11.24 -5.11
CA LEU A 49 -0.65 10.67 -4.85
C LEU A 49 0.48 11.36 -5.62
N ILE A 50 0.15 12.26 -6.56
CA ILE A 50 1.14 12.95 -7.38
C ILE A 50 1.99 13.89 -6.50
N GLY A 51 3.29 13.68 -6.51
CA GLY A 51 4.28 14.50 -5.81
C GLY A 51 4.41 14.24 -4.32
N ARG A 52 3.66 13.28 -3.74
CA ARG A 52 3.75 12.95 -2.31
C ARG A 52 5.01 12.17 -1.95
N PHE A 53 5.40 11.22 -2.80
CA PHE A 53 6.50 10.29 -2.53
C PHE A 53 7.50 10.23 -3.66
N LYS A 54 8.75 9.91 -3.33
CA LYS A 54 9.80 9.57 -4.30
C LYS A 54 9.67 8.12 -4.72
N ALA A 55 10.43 7.75 -5.76
CA ALA A 55 10.45 6.38 -6.26
C ALA A 55 10.94 5.36 -5.21
N GLU A 56 11.90 5.74 -4.37
CA GLU A 56 12.51 4.90 -3.31
C GLU A 56 11.61 4.66 -2.10
N ASP A 57 10.52 5.44 -1.99
CA ASP A 57 9.61 5.35 -0.86
C ASP A 57 8.62 4.20 -1.02
N LEU A 58 8.30 3.75 -2.24
CA LEU A 58 7.41 2.61 -2.45
C LEU A 58 8.10 1.31 -2.02
N LYS A 59 7.56 0.64 -1.00
CA LYS A 59 8.09 -0.60 -0.41
C LYS A 59 7.42 -1.83 -0.97
N SER A 60 6.09 -1.87 -0.98
CA SER A 60 5.34 -3.03 -1.45
C SER A 60 3.92 -2.67 -1.86
N VAL A 61 3.22 -3.65 -2.43
CA VAL A 61 1.82 -3.56 -2.81
C VAL A 61 1.15 -4.85 -2.38
N ALA A 62 -0.04 -4.75 -1.79
CA ALA A 62 -0.83 -5.90 -1.37
C ALA A 62 -2.28 -5.75 -1.85
N ILE A 63 -2.89 -6.84 -2.32
CA ILE A 63 -4.33 -6.89 -2.60
C ILE A 63 -5.04 -7.31 -1.33
N ILE A 64 -6.09 -6.59 -0.95
CA ILE A 64 -6.92 -6.89 0.22
C ILE A 64 -8.32 -7.28 -0.27
N GLY A 65 -8.70 -8.52 0.03
CA GLY A 65 -9.93 -9.12 -0.48
C GLY A 65 -9.97 -9.08 -2.01
N ASP A 66 -11.16 -8.84 -2.56
CA ASP A 66 -11.38 -8.84 -4.00
C ASP A 66 -11.29 -7.45 -4.64
N TYR A 67 -11.40 -6.38 -3.84
CA TYR A 67 -11.80 -5.06 -4.35
C TYR A 67 -10.92 -3.92 -3.89
N TYR A 68 -9.92 -4.17 -3.06
CA TYR A 68 -9.04 -3.15 -2.52
C TYR A 68 -7.59 -3.56 -2.65
N PHE A 69 -6.72 -2.58 -2.62
CA PHE A 69 -5.29 -2.80 -2.53
C PHE A 69 -4.63 -1.69 -1.74
N ILE A 70 -3.44 -1.99 -1.25
CA ILE A 70 -2.64 -1.11 -0.44
C ILE A 70 -1.34 -0.83 -1.17
N LEU A 71 -0.96 0.44 -1.23
CA LEU A 71 0.42 0.85 -1.50
C LEU A 71 1.11 1.08 -0.17
N LEU A 72 2.17 0.32 0.10
CA LEU A 72 3.01 0.53 1.28
C LEU A 72 4.18 1.44 0.88
N PHE A 73 4.24 2.64 1.45
CA PHE A 73 5.37 3.54 1.34
C PHE A 73 6.26 3.46 2.58
N LYS A 74 7.36 4.21 2.61
CA LYS A 74 8.33 4.17 3.72
C LYS A 74 7.68 4.58 5.05
N ILE A 75 6.84 5.61 5.05
CA ILE A 75 6.29 6.23 6.26
C ILE A 75 4.77 6.13 6.38
N GLU A 76 4.10 5.65 5.33
CA GLU A 76 2.65 5.53 5.29
C GLU A 76 2.19 4.42 4.34
N TRP A 77 0.89 4.17 4.36
CA TRP A 77 0.22 3.22 3.50
C TRP A 77 -1.13 3.79 3.07
N ASP A 78 -1.45 3.56 1.80
CA ASP A 78 -2.64 4.07 1.14
C ASP A 78 -3.57 2.93 0.75
N ILE A 79 -4.78 2.93 1.30
CA ILE A 79 -5.84 1.99 0.93
C ILE A 79 -6.57 2.56 -0.29
N ILE A 80 -6.61 1.79 -1.36
CA ILE A 80 -7.18 2.21 -2.64
C ILE A 80 -8.19 1.17 -3.09
N SER A 81 -9.33 1.66 -3.55
CA SER A 81 -10.39 0.85 -4.13
C SER A 81 -10.03 0.36 -5.55
N SER A 82 -10.67 -0.71 -6.02
CA SER A 82 -10.46 -1.25 -7.37
C SER A 82 -10.64 -0.22 -8.47
N ASP A 83 -11.47 0.79 -8.22
CA ASP A 83 -11.84 1.82 -9.19
C ASP A 83 -10.88 3.03 -9.13
N GLY A 84 -9.80 2.95 -8.32
CA GLY A 84 -8.75 3.95 -8.25
C GLY A 84 -9.00 5.10 -7.27
N VAL A 85 -10.00 4.98 -6.41
CA VAL A 85 -10.28 5.97 -5.36
C VAL A 85 -9.40 5.69 -4.15
N LEU A 86 -8.61 6.69 -3.73
CA LEU A 86 -7.93 6.71 -2.44
C LEU A 86 -8.97 6.73 -1.31
N VAL A 87 -9.05 5.66 -0.55
CA VAL A 87 -10.01 5.49 0.56
C VAL A 87 -9.47 6.14 1.83
N LYS A 88 -8.21 5.84 2.16
CA LYS A 88 -7.56 6.30 3.39
C LYS A 88 -6.04 6.26 3.27
N SER A 89 -5.38 7.29 3.79
CA SER A 89 -3.94 7.27 4.10
C SER A 89 -3.77 7.06 5.60
N MET A 90 -2.83 6.20 6.00
CA MET A 90 -2.55 5.85 7.39
C MET A 90 -1.03 5.86 7.65
N GLY A 91 -0.61 6.03 8.91
CA GLY A 91 0.79 5.87 9.32
C GLY A 91 0.89 5.27 10.73
N PRO A 92 2.09 5.08 11.31
CA PRO A 92 3.35 4.68 10.68
C PRO A 92 3.35 3.18 10.33
N CYS A 93 4.31 2.80 9.49
CA CYS A 93 4.34 1.58 8.70
C CYS A 93 4.64 0.30 9.48
N GLY A 94 3.82 -0.73 9.25
CA GLY A 94 4.16 -2.11 9.56
C GLY A 94 4.05 -3.00 8.33
N GLN A 95 4.40 -4.27 8.51
CA GLN A 95 4.29 -5.27 7.47
C GLN A 95 2.89 -5.88 7.45
N ILE A 96 2.25 -5.95 6.26
CA ILE A 96 1.03 -6.73 6.09
C ILE A 96 1.38 -8.22 6.20
N VAL A 97 0.83 -8.88 7.21
CA VAL A 97 1.07 -10.30 7.51
C VAL A 97 -0.17 -11.17 7.28
N GLY A 98 -1.32 -10.56 7.01
CA GLY A 98 -2.54 -11.29 6.68
C GLY A 98 -3.63 -10.39 6.11
N SER A 99 -4.53 -10.97 5.33
CA SER A 99 -5.68 -10.28 4.77
C SER A 99 -6.85 -11.23 4.55
N ASP A 100 -8.05 -10.74 4.85
CA ASP A 100 -9.33 -11.38 4.54
C ASP A 100 -10.13 -10.51 3.54
N GLU A 101 -11.40 -10.84 3.29
CA GLU A 101 -12.24 -10.14 2.32
C GLU A 101 -12.38 -8.62 2.58
N ASN A 102 -12.48 -8.23 3.86
CA ASN A 102 -12.79 -6.86 4.27
C ASN A 102 -11.85 -6.31 5.36
N SER A 103 -10.76 -7.03 5.64
CA SER A 103 -9.83 -6.68 6.70
C SER A 103 -8.41 -7.14 6.37
N PHE A 104 -7.44 -6.54 7.05
CA PHE A 104 -6.05 -6.92 6.97
C PHE A 104 -5.37 -6.72 8.31
N THR A 105 -4.33 -7.49 8.55
CA THR A 105 -3.54 -7.45 9.77
C THR A 105 -2.15 -6.94 9.43
N VAL A 106 -1.72 -5.94 10.19
CA VAL A 106 -0.37 -5.40 10.11
C VAL A 106 0.39 -5.71 11.39
N ARG A 107 1.64 -6.13 11.21
CA ARG A 107 2.62 -6.28 12.26
C ARG A 107 3.50 -5.03 12.30
N HIS A 108 3.53 -4.36 13.45
CA HIS A 108 4.44 -3.25 13.70
C HIS A 108 4.98 -3.26 15.13
N HIS A 109 6.30 -3.23 15.30
CA HIS A 109 7.01 -3.19 16.58
C HIS A 109 6.49 -4.21 17.61
N GLY A 110 6.26 -5.45 17.16
CA GLY A 110 5.75 -6.52 18.02
C GLY A 110 4.25 -6.40 18.37
N VAL A 111 3.49 -5.58 17.66
CA VAL A 111 2.03 -5.48 17.79
C VAL A 111 1.38 -5.93 16.49
N LEU A 112 0.35 -6.77 16.59
CA LEU A 112 -0.58 -7.04 15.49
C LEU A 112 -1.79 -6.12 15.63
N THR A 113 -2.05 -5.33 14.60
CA THR A 113 -3.24 -4.49 14.50
C THR A 113 -4.07 -4.93 13.31
N GLY A 114 -5.32 -5.30 13.57
CA GLY A 114 -6.31 -5.58 12.55
C GLY A 114 -7.02 -4.31 12.12
N TYR A 115 -7.16 -4.10 10.82
CA TYR A 115 -7.87 -2.97 10.23
C TYR A 115 -8.94 -3.46 9.27
N ASN A 116 -10.01 -2.68 9.11
CA ASN A 116 -10.95 -2.87 8.00
C ASN A 116 -10.51 -2.06 6.75
N ILE A 117 -11.21 -2.26 5.63
CA ILE A 117 -10.96 -1.54 4.36
C ILE A 117 -11.15 -0.01 4.43
N LYS A 118 -11.70 0.53 5.52
CA LYS A 118 -11.81 1.97 5.76
C LYS A 118 -10.63 2.52 6.56
N GLY A 119 -9.72 1.65 7.01
CA GLY A 119 -8.62 2.00 7.89
C GLY A 119 -9.02 2.16 9.35
N GLU A 120 -10.16 1.60 9.77
CA GLU A 120 -10.57 1.61 11.17
C GLU A 120 -9.98 0.39 11.89
N ILE A 121 -9.48 0.60 13.10
CA ILE A 121 -8.91 -0.46 13.94
C ILE A 121 -10.03 -1.39 14.40
N LEU A 122 -9.86 -2.69 14.16
CA LEU A 122 -10.74 -3.76 14.63
C LEU A 122 -10.26 -4.36 15.96
N GLY A 123 -8.95 -4.32 16.21
CA GLY A 123 -8.34 -4.80 17.44
C GLY A 123 -6.82 -4.80 17.37
N GLU A 124 -6.19 -4.86 18.54
CA GLU A 124 -4.74 -4.86 18.71
C GLU A 124 -4.32 -5.97 19.67
N ARG A 125 -3.17 -6.58 19.40
CA ARG A 125 -2.57 -7.59 20.27
C ARG A 125 -1.05 -7.50 20.25
N MET A 126 -0.46 -7.43 21.43
CA MET A 126 1.00 -7.55 21.58
C MET A 126 1.42 -9.00 21.36
N LEU A 127 2.51 -9.18 20.60
CA LEU A 127 3.13 -10.46 20.34
C LEU A 127 4.12 -10.82 21.46
N THR A 128 4.20 -12.10 21.80
CA THR A 128 5.30 -12.61 22.62
C THR A 128 6.59 -12.70 21.79
N PRO A 129 7.78 -12.77 22.43
CA PRO A 129 9.03 -12.96 21.69
C PRO A 129 9.04 -14.19 20.77
N GLU A 130 8.40 -15.28 21.19
CA GLU A 130 8.27 -16.49 20.38
C GLU A 130 7.42 -16.25 19.14
N GLU A 131 6.31 -15.53 19.28
CA GLU A 131 5.44 -15.17 18.15
C GLU A 131 6.12 -14.20 17.18
N ILE A 132 6.92 -13.27 17.68
CA ILE A 132 7.73 -12.38 16.84
C ILE A 132 8.70 -13.21 15.99
N ALA A 133 9.41 -14.17 16.60
CA ALA A 133 10.32 -15.06 15.89
C ALA A 133 9.60 -15.90 14.83
N MET A 134 8.41 -16.42 15.14
CA MET A 134 7.58 -17.15 14.16
C MET A 134 7.16 -16.25 12.98
N CYS A 135 6.72 -15.02 13.25
CA CYS A 135 6.37 -14.09 12.19
C CYS A 135 7.60 -13.68 11.35
N ASP A 136 8.78 -13.57 11.94
CA ASP A 136 10.02 -13.29 11.22
C ASP A 136 10.42 -14.43 10.26
N GLU A 137 10.18 -15.67 10.65
CA GLU A 137 10.41 -16.84 9.79
C GLU A 137 9.41 -16.91 8.63
N GLU A 138 8.13 -16.60 8.88
CA GLU A 138 7.07 -16.73 7.88
C GLU A 138 7.00 -15.56 6.91
N PHE A 139 7.10 -14.33 7.42
CA PHE A 139 6.91 -13.10 6.65
C PHE A 139 8.23 -12.38 6.38
N GLY A 140 9.35 -12.86 6.93
CA GLY A 140 10.61 -12.12 6.96
C GLY A 140 10.66 -11.16 8.15
N LYS A 141 11.85 -10.64 8.43
CA LYS A 141 12.02 -9.64 9.48
C LYS A 141 11.20 -8.39 9.20
N GLU A 142 10.68 -7.80 10.26
CA GLU A 142 10.00 -6.52 10.16
C GLU A 142 10.91 -5.50 9.47
N ILE A 143 10.32 -4.69 8.59
CA ILE A 143 11.05 -3.64 7.88
C ILE A 143 11.26 -2.51 8.88
N ASP A 144 12.37 -2.56 9.62
CA ASP A 144 12.83 -1.42 10.42
C ASP A 144 13.24 -0.26 9.48
N GLU A 145 12.80 0.96 9.78
CA GLU A 145 12.96 2.18 8.96
C GLU A 145 14.38 2.55 8.52
#